data_AF-A0A6N7SN86-F1
#
_entry.id   AF-A0A6N7SN86-F1
#
_cell.length_a   1.000
_cell.length_b   1.000
_cell.length_c   1.000
_cell.angle_alpha   90.00
_cell.angle_beta   90.00
_cell.angle_gamma   90.00
#
_symmetry.space_group_name_H-M   'P 1'
#
loop_
_entity.id
_entity.type
_entity.pdbx_description
1 polymer ?
#
loop_
_entity_poly.entity_id
_entity_poly.type
_entity_poly.pdbx_seq_one_letter_code
_entity_poly.pdbx_strand_id
1 'polypeptide(L)'
;MRNKLLIPCIYLKHGQAVCGLGEEATKAFVVPDPVELGRLYGNQGADEVLVFDLSETDEEHDAAIGKIREIAENAEVPVIGAGHIRRMEDVKKLLYAGCKRAVLNFSKPGNIELLEEVSKRFGKDKIAAAVSEPEQVKRNLEPLKCYADMILSLTNDWQSFREDWEGALLVTVLPKEREAVLEVLQQTGVTAVTGAYVSDPKTDRMKLKKFCRKAGIPVNTWESRIAWKDFKKNSDGMVPVIVQDYKTSEVLMLAYMNQESFETTLETGRMTYWSRSRNELWMKGLTSGHFQYVKSLTLDCDRDTILAKVSQVGAACHTGSRTCFFQELVKKEYEDTNPLKVFQDVYDVILDRKVHPKEGSYTNYLFDKGIDKILKKVGEECTEIVIAAKNPDKEEIKYEISDFLYHVMVLMAEKDVTWEEITRELARR
;
A
#
# COMPACT_ATOMS: atom_id res chain seq x y z
N MET A 1 -7.36 -21.91 -11.33
CA MET A 1 -6.03 -21.41 -11.74
C MET A 1 -5.70 -20.19 -10.90
N ARG A 2 -4.44 -19.99 -10.48
CA ARG A 2 -4.04 -18.74 -9.80
C ARG A 2 -4.05 -17.59 -10.81
N ASN A 3 -4.42 -16.40 -10.37
CA ASN A 3 -4.32 -15.20 -11.20
C ASN A 3 -2.85 -14.90 -11.51
N LYS A 4 -2.58 -14.48 -12.75
CA LYS A 4 -1.29 -13.94 -13.15
C LYS A 4 -1.18 -12.48 -12.77
N LEU A 5 0.02 -12.05 -12.40
CA LEU A 5 0.28 -10.75 -11.80
C LEU A 5 0.97 -9.79 -12.77
N LEU A 6 0.58 -8.53 -12.72
CA LEU A 6 1.27 -7.42 -13.37
C LEU A 6 2.08 -6.66 -12.32
N ILE A 7 3.41 -6.71 -12.43
CA ILE A 7 4.33 -6.18 -11.43
C ILE A 7 5.18 -5.09 -12.08
N PRO A 8 4.78 -3.81 -12.04
CA PRO A 8 5.64 -2.72 -12.46
C PRO A 8 6.90 -2.63 -11.58
N CYS A 9 7.98 -2.14 -12.18
CA CYS A 9 9.27 -1.95 -11.53
C CYS A 9 9.57 -0.46 -11.32
N ILE A 10 10.14 -0.13 -10.17
CA ILE A 10 10.75 1.16 -9.84
C ILE A 10 12.25 0.89 -9.68
N TYR A 11 13.06 1.47 -10.58
CA TYR A 11 14.50 1.47 -10.41
C TYR A 11 14.88 2.69 -9.58
N LEU A 12 15.47 2.48 -8.42
CA LEU A 12 15.77 3.53 -7.44
C LEU A 12 17.27 3.84 -7.47
N LYS A 13 17.63 5.07 -7.85
CA LYS A 13 19.02 5.55 -7.85
C LYS A 13 19.09 6.96 -7.25
N HIS A 14 19.98 7.18 -6.27
CA HIS A 14 20.14 8.44 -5.54
C HIS A 14 18.81 9.05 -5.05
N GLY A 15 17.90 8.21 -4.54
CA GLY A 15 16.58 8.63 -4.04
C GLY A 15 15.53 8.95 -5.11
N GLN A 16 15.84 8.79 -6.39
CA GLN A 16 14.93 9.07 -7.52
C GLN A 16 14.61 7.80 -8.31
N ALA A 17 13.44 7.79 -8.95
CA ALA A 17 13.09 6.79 -9.95
C ALA A 17 13.84 7.05 -11.27
N VAL A 18 14.39 5.99 -11.87
CA VAL A 18 15.08 6.02 -13.17
C VAL A 18 14.47 5.01 -14.15
N CYS A 19 14.78 5.14 -15.44
CA CYS A 19 14.10 4.38 -16.52
C CYS A 19 14.39 2.88 -16.55
N GLY A 20 15.54 2.45 -16.02
CA GLY A 20 15.97 1.06 -16.16
C GLY A 20 17.28 0.74 -15.46
N LEU A 21 17.86 -0.39 -15.83
CA LEU A 21 19.21 -0.81 -15.45
C LEU A 21 20.25 -0.27 -16.46
N GLY A 22 21.53 -0.29 -16.07
CA GLY A 22 22.64 0.04 -16.97
C GLY A 22 22.58 1.48 -17.48
N GLU A 23 22.71 1.69 -18.80
CA GLU A 23 22.67 3.02 -19.41
C GLU A 23 21.34 3.75 -19.16
N GLU A 24 20.23 3.02 -19.01
CA GLU A 24 18.93 3.62 -18.73
C GLU A 24 18.80 4.16 -17.30
N ALA A 25 19.68 3.73 -16.38
CA ALA A 25 19.72 4.26 -15.02
C ALA A 25 20.18 5.74 -14.98
N THR A 26 20.75 6.25 -16.08
CA THR A 26 21.14 7.67 -16.21
C THR A 26 20.03 8.56 -16.76
N LYS A 27 18.93 7.96 -17.27
CA LYS A 27 17.81 8.70 -17.85
C LYS A 27 16.81 9.04 -16.75
N ALA A 28 16.44 10.32 -16.67
CA ALA A 28 15.40 10.78 -15.77
C ALA A 28 14.06 10.11 -16.09
N PHE A 29 13.40 9.57 -15.07
CA PHE A 29 12.05 9.03 -15.21
C PHE A 29 11.03 10.15 -15.27
N VAL A 30 9.92 9.93 -15.97
CA VAL A 30 8.86 10.94 -16.16
C VAL A 30 8.25 11.36 -14.82
N VAL A 31 8.15 10.42 -13.87
CA VAL A 31 7.74 10.67 -12.48
C VAL A 31 8.95 10.38 -11.59
N PRO A 32 9.76 11.38 -11.25
CA PRO A 32 11.05 11.15 -10.58
C PRO A 32 10.88 10.78 -9.10
N ASP A 33 9.76 11.16 -8.47
CA ASP A 33 9.45 10.75 -7.09
C ASP A 33 8.98 9.28 -7.07
N PRO A 34 9.78 8.36 -6.50
CA PRO A 34 9.44 6.95 -6.46
C PRO A 34 8.24 6.65 -5.55
N VAL A 35 7.93 7.50 -4.57
CA VAL A 35 6.78 7.31 -3.66
C VAL A 35 5.48 7.61 -4.39
N GLU A 36 5.44 8.72 -5.14
CA GLU A 36 4.32 9.06 -6.02
C GLU A 36 4.11 7.97 -7.07
N LEU A 37 5.20 7.48 -7.65
CA LEU A 37 5.16 6.40 -8.65
C LEU A 37 4.61 5.08 -8.08
N GLY A 38 5.03 4.70 -6.87
CA GLY A 38 4.49 3.52 -6.18
C GLY A 38 2.98 3.63 -5.96
N ARG A 39 2.52 4.79 -5.47
CA ARG A 39 1.08 5.09 -5.30
C ARG A 39 0.32 5.03 -6.62
N LEU A 40 0.91 5.59 -7.69
CA LEU A 40 0.32 5.57 -9.03
C LEU A 40 0.12 4.13 -9.52
N TYR A 41 1.14 3.27 -9.36
CA TYR A 41 1.07 1.88 -9.77
C TYR A 41 -0.04 1.09 -9.05
N GLY A 42 -0.10 1.18 -7.72
CA GLY A 42 -1.16 0.51 -6.95
C GLY A 42 -2.56 0.98 -7.35
N ASN A 43 -2.73 2.27 -7.61
CA ASN A 43 -3.99 2.86 -8.05
C ASN A 43 -4.36 2.53 -9.50
N GLN A 44 -3.39 2.15 -10.34
CA GLN A 44 -3.61 1.82 -11.75
C GLN A 44 -3.67 0.32 -12.02
N GLY A 45 -3.84 -0.52 -10.98
CA GLY A 45 -4.10 -1.95 -11.13
C GLY A 45 -2.85 -2.82 -11.14
N ALA A 46 -1.71 -2.33 -10.63
CA ALA A 46 -0.60 -3.22 -10.26
C ALA A 46 -1.05 -4.25 -9.23
N ASP A 47 -0.52 -5.47 -9.31
CA ASP A 47 -0.79 -6.52 -8.32
C ASP A 47 0.25 -6.50 -7.19
N GLU A 48 1.50 -6.16 -7.53
CA GLU A 48 2.63 -5.93 -6.63
C GLU A 48 3.53 -4.86 -7.28
N VAL A 49 4.47 -4.27 -6.55
CA VAL A 49 5.50 -3.36 -7.09
C VAL A 49 6.89 -3.94 -6.82
N LEU A 50 7.71 -4.05 -7.85
CA LEU A 50 9.14 -4.38 -7.72
C LEU A 50 9.92 -3.08 -7.53
N VAL A 51 10.76 -3.00 -6.51
CA VAL A 51 11.72 -1.91 -6.32
C VAL A 51 13.13 -2.47 -6.45
N PHE A 52 13.89 -1.95 -7.39
CA PHE A 52 15.27 -2.33 -7.65
C PHE A 52 16.20 -1.24 -7.12
N ASP A 53 16.91 -1.52 -6.04
CA ASP A 53 17.92 -0.66 -5.45
C ASP A 53 19.21 -0.68 -6.29
N LEU A 54 19.55 0.47 -6.86
CA LEU A 54 20.74 0.67 -7.70
C LEU A 54 21.88 1.37 -6.95
N SER A 55 21.85 1.36 -5.62
CA SER A 55 22.94 1.87 -4.78
C SER A 55 24.27 1.18 -5.08
N GLU A 56 25.35 1.95 -5.04
CA GLU A 56 26.72 1.46 -5.26
C GLU A 56 27.47 1.35 -3.91
N THR A 57 27.14 2.21 -2.94
CA THR A 57 27.72 2.22 -1.58
C THR A 57 26.71 1.82 -0.50
N ASP A 58 27.21 1.54 0.70
CA ASP A 58 26.35 1.18 1.84
C ASP A 58 25.58 2.40 2.37
N GLU A 59 26.14 3.60 2.27
CA GLU A 59 25.47 4.85 2.62
C GLU A 59 24.30 5.16 1.69
N GLU A 60 24.49 4.95 0.38
CA GLU A 60 23.41 5.08 -0.61
C GLU A 60 22.30 4.06 -0.35
N HIS A 61 22.67 2.82 -0.03
CA HIS A 61 21.71 1.78 0.31
C HIS A 61 20.89 2.13 1.56
N ASP A 62 21.52 2.65 2.61
CA ASP A 62 20.80 3.06 3.81
C ASP A 62 19.79 4.19 3.53
N ALA A 63 20.14 5.14 2.65
CA ALA A 63 19.21 6.15 2.17
C ALA A 63 18.08 5.53 1.30
N ALA A 64 18.42 4.57 0.44
CA ALA A 64 17.46 3.85 -0.40
C ALA A 64 16.45 3.05 0.44
N ILE A 65 16.87 2.43 1.53
CA ILE A 65 15.99 1.70 2.46
C ILE A 65 14.94 2.63 3.08
N GLY A 66 15.31 3.86 3.44
CA GLY A 66 14.36 4.88 3.89
C GLY A 66 13.29 5.16 2.82
N LYS A 67 13.72 5.32 1.56
CA LYS A 67 12.80 5.56 0.43
C LYS A 67 11.94 4.34 0.10
N ILE A 68 12.49 3.13 0.16
CA ILE A 68 11.75 1.86 -0.03
C ILE A 68 10.64 1.73 1.01
N ARG A 69 10.89 2.14 2.27
CA ARG A 69 9.87 2.18 3.30
C ARG A 69 8.72 3.12 2.95
N GLU A 70 9.03 4.33 2.51
CA GLU A 70 8.02 5.29 2.05
C GLU A 70 7.21 4.74 0.86
N ILE A 71 7.85 4.06 -0.09
CA ILE A 71 7.17 3.41 -1.23
C ILE A 71 6.21 2.32 -0.72
N ALA A 72 6.67 1.42 0.15
CA ALA A 72 5.85 0.34 0.70
C ALA A 72 4.64 0.86 1.49
N GLU A 73 4.75 2.03 2.12
CA GLU A 73 3.64 2.69 2.83
C GLU A 73 2.57 3.27 1.91
N ASN A 74 2.98 3.67 0.71
CA ASN A 74 2.14 4.46 -0.19
C ASN A 74 1.67 3.71 -1.43
N ALA A 75 2.30 2.58 -1.77
CA ALA A 75 1.94 1.77 -2.94
C ALA A 75 0.59 1.07 -2.79
N GLU A 76 0.12 0.81 -1.56
CA GLU A 76 -1.15 0.12 -1.26
C GLU A 76 -1.29 -1.28 -1.91
N VAL A 77 -0.18 -1.84 -2.38
CA VAL A 77 0.00 -3.20 -2.91
C VAL A 77 1.33 -3.75 -2.39
N PRO A 78 1.53 -5.08 -2.34
CA PRO A 78 2.78 -5.64 -1.85
C PRO A 78 4.00 -5.14 -2.63
N VAL A 79 5.10 -4.89 -1.92
CA VAL A 79 6.38 -4.48 -2.51
C VAL A 79 7.38 -5.64 -2.48
N ILE A 80 8.10 -5.85 -3.57
CA ILE A 80 9.24 -6.77 -3.68
C ILE A 80 10.51 -5.91 -3.74
N GLY A 81 11.48 -6.16 -2.86
CA GLY A 81 12.76 -5.47 -2.85
C GLY A 81 13.85 -6.30 -3.53
N ALA A 82 14.58 -5.69 -4.47
CA ALA A 82 15.72 -6.28 -5.15
C ALA A 82 16.89 -5.29 -5.16
N GLY A 83 18.11 -5.77 -5.41
CA GLY A 83 19.29 -4.91 -5.51
C GLY A 83 20.03 -4.72 -4.18
N HIS A 84 21.30 -4.33 -4.28
CA HIS A 84 22.25 -4.11 -3.16
C HIS A 84 22.29 -5.15 -2.01
N ILE A 85 22.04 -6.44 -2.25
CA ILE A 85 22.22 -7.47 -1.21
C ILE A 85 23.67 -8.01 -1.23
N ARG A 86 24.40 -7.78 -0.14
CA ARG A 86 25.78 -8.30 0.08
C ARG A 86 25.86 -9.23 1.29
N ARG A 87 24.97 -9.04 2.29
CA ARG A 87 24.92 -9.79 3.54
C ARG A 87 23.47 -9.95 4.02
N MET A 88 23.25 -10.83 4.99
CA MET A 88 21.93 -11.08 5.59
C MET A 88 21.27 -9.81 6.15
N GLU A 89 22.04 -8.86 6.70
CA GLU A 89 21.47 -7.61 7.24
C GLU A 89 20.76 -6.79 6.15
N ASP A 90 21.21 -6.84 4.90
CA ASP A 90 20.56 -6.10 3.79
C ASP A 90 19.19 -6.71 3.44
N VAL A 91 19.08 -8.05 3.49
CA VAL A 91 17.79 -8.76 3.35
C VAL A 91 16.84 -8.34 4.48
N LYS A 92 17.34 -8.30 5.72
CA LYS A 92 16.56 -7.86 6.88
C LYS A 92 16.07 -6.42 6.71
N LYS A 93 16.94 -5.50 6.26
CA LYS A 93 16.59 -4.10 6.00
C LYS A 93 15.45 -3.97 4.98
N LEU A 94 15.52 -4.70 3.86
CA LEU A 94 14.45 -4.70 2.84
C LEU A 94 13.12 -5.21 3.41
N LEU A 95 13.12 -6.35 4.12
CA LEU A 95 11.90 -6.90 4.70
C LEU A 95 11.31 -5.97 5.78
N TYR A 96 12.16 -5.34 6.60
CA TYR A 96 11.73 -4.42 7.66
C TYR A 96 11.31 -3.05 7.12
N ALA A 97 11.74 -2.69 5.91
CA ALA A 97 11.19 -1.55 5.18
C ALA A 97 9.76 -1.82 4.67
N GLY A 98 9.24 -3.05 4.79
CA GLY A 98 7.88 -3.41 4.37
C GLY A 98 7.82 -4.19 3.06
N CYS A 99 8.96 -4.62 2.52
CA CYS A 99 8.95 -5.53 1.38
C CYS A 99 8.39 -6.90 1.79
N LYS A 100 7.42 -7.40 1.03
CA LYS A 100 6.89 -8.76 1.14
C LYS A 100 7.96 -9.81 0.82
N ARG A 101 8.87 -9.50 -0.12
CA ARG A 101 9.98 -10.37 -0.52
C ARG A 101 11.27 -9.60 -0.74
N ALA A 102 12.39 -10.26 -0.47
CA ALA A 102 13.72 -9.84 -0.90
C ALA A 102 14.23 -10.75 -2.03
N VAL A 103 14.86 -10.16 -3.06
CA VAL A 103 15.32 -10.88 -4.26
C VAL A 103 16.84 -10.96 -4.29
N LEU A 104 17.38 -12.16 -4.11
CA LEU A 104 18.82 -12.45 -4.17
C LEU A 104 19.30 -12.53 -5.62
N ASN A 105 20.39 -11.83 -5.96
CA ASN A 105 20.93 -11.83 -7.32
C ASN A 105 21.89 -13.00 -7.54
N PHE A 106 21.47 -14.00 -8.31
CA PHE A 106 22.25 -15.23 -8.53
C PHE A 106 23.43 -15.06 -9.49
N SER A 107 23.62 -13.89 -10.08
CA SER A 107 24.88 -13.55 -10.74
C SER A 107 26.00 -13.25 -9.74
N LYS A 108 25.70 -13.15 -8.44
CA LYS A 108 26.68 -12.96 -7.36
C LYS A 108 26.80 -14.25 -6.53
N PRO A 109 27.98 -14.90 -6.45
CA PRO A 109 28.18 -16.12 -5.66
C PRO A 109 27.75 -15.99 -4.20
N GLY A 110 28.07 -14.88 -3.54
CA GLY A 110 27.67 -14.65 -2.14
C GLY A 110 26.15 -14.61 -1.92
N ASN A 111 25.35 -14.25 -2.93
CA ASN A 111 23.88 -14.31 -2.82
C ASN A 111 23.34 -15.74 -2.93
N ILE A 112 24.03 -16.62 -3.67
CA ILE A 112 23.69 -18.05 -3.72
C ILE A 112 23.95 -18.68 -2.35
N GLU A 113 25.10 -18.38 -1.74
CA GLU A 113 25.49 -18.87 -0.41
C GLU A 113 24.54 -18.38 0.69
N LEU A 114 24.03 -17.15 0.59
CA LEU A 114 23.08 -16.58 1.55
C LEU A 114 21.69 -17.23 1.54
N LEU A 115 21.30 -17.87 0.42
CA LEU A 115 19.92 -18.32 0.16
C LEU A 115 19.33 -19.15 1.32
N GLU A 116 20.04 -20.20 1.73
CA GLU A 116 19.57 -21.11 2.77
C GLU A 116 19.44 -20.41 4.13
N GLU A 117 20.44 -19.62 4.52
CA GLU A 117 20.46 -18.90 5.80
C GLU A 117 19.28 -17.94 5.90
N VAL A 118 19.09 -17.09 4.89
CA VAL A 118 18.04 -16.06 4.93
C VAL A 118 16.65 -16.67 4.80
N SER A 119 16.50 -17.75 4.03
CA SER A 119 15.24 -18.48 3.91
C SER A 119 14.83 -19.15 5.22
N LYS A 120 15.77 -19.83 5.91
CA LYS A 120 15.49 -20.42 7.23
C LYS A 120 15.14 -19.37 8.28
N ARG A 121 15.76 -18.19 8.21
CA ARG A 121 15.54 -17.10 9.18
C ARG A 121 14.22 -16.35 8.96
N PHE A 122 13.88 -16.02 7.71
CA PHE A 122 12.76 -15.12 7.40
C PHE A 122 11.54 -15.84 6.81
N GLY A 123 11.69 -17.09 6.39
CA GLY A 123 10.66 -17.88 5.70
C GLY A 123 10.88 -17.88 4.18
N LYS A 124 10.70 -19.07 3.57
CA LYS A 124 10.81 -19.27 2.12
C LYS A 124 9.93 -18.33 1.31
N ASP A 125 8.71 -18.08 1.79
CA ASP A 125 7.71 -17.20 1.16
C ASP A 125 8.16 -15.74 1.03
N LYS A 126 9.18 -15.33 1.80
CA LYS A 126 9.79 -14.00 1.78
C LYS A 126 11.04 -13.89 0.91
N ILE A 127 11.52 -14.99 0.33
CA ILE A 127 12.78 -15.01 -0.42
C ILE A 127 12.54 -15.40 -1.88
N ALA A 128 13.12 -14.62 -2.78
CA ALA A 128 13.12 -14.87 -4.22
C ALA A 128 14.55 -14.80 -4.78
N ALA A 129 14.74 -15.34 -5.98
CA ALA A 129 16.02 -15.32 -6.68
C ALA A 129 15.87 -14.63 -8.05
N ALA A 130 16.74 -13.67 -8.35
CA ALA A 130 16.89 -13.10 -9.68
C ALA A 130 17.95 -13.87 -10.46
N VAL A 131 17.60 -14.31 -11.66
CA VAL A 131 18.50 -15.05 -12.57
C VAL A 131 18.65 -14.32 -13.89
N SER A 132 19.87 -14.21 -14.39
CA SER A 132 20.21 -13.62 -15.69
C SER A 132 20.59 -14.67 -16.74
N GLU A 133 20.76 -15.93 -16.34
CA GLU A 133 21.13 -17.04 -17.22
C GLU A 133 20.42 -18.32 -16.78
N PRO A 134 19.92 -19.17 -17.71
CA PRO A 134 19.25 -20.43 -17.36
C PRO A 134 20.14 -21.38 -16.53
N GLU A 135 21.45 -21.33 -16.75
CA GLU A 135 22.41 -22.21 -16.10
C GLU A 135 22.51 -21.95 -14.59
N GLN A 136 22.17 -20.73 -14.14
CA GLN A 136 22.07 -20.40 -12.73
C GLN A 136 20.95 -21.17 -12.04
N VAL A 137 19.84 -21.43 -12.74
CA VAL A 137 18.74 -22.26 -12.23
C VAL A 137 19.15 -23.72 -12.19
N LYS A 138 19.68 -24.24 -13.32
CA LYS A 138 20.06 -25.66 -13.43
C LYS A 138 21.11 -26.07 -12.40
N ARG A 139 22.11 -25.23 -12.16
CA ARG A 139 23.19 -25.50 -11.16
C ARG A 139 22.69 -25.44 -9.72
N ASN A 140 21.64 -24.67 -9.44
CA ASN A 140 21.16 -24.40 -8.09
C ASN A 140 19.71 -24.85 -7.87
N LEU A 141 19.23 -25.84 -8.65
CA LEU A 141 17.82 -26.19 -8.70
C LEU A 141 17.28 -26.66 -7.35
N GLU A 142 17.99 -27.55 -6.67
CA GLU A 142 17.58 -28.08 -5.36
C GLU A 142 17.57 -26.99 -4.28
N PRO A 143 18.63 -26.17 -4.09
CA PRO A 143 18.58 -25.02 -3.19
C PRO A 143 17.41 -24.06 -3.51
N LEU A 144 17.19 -23.73 -4.79
CA LEU A 144 16.09 -22.87 -5.22
C LEU A 144 14.73 -23.46 -4.82
N LYS A 145 14.51 -24.75 -5.08
CA LYS A 145 13.25 -25.46 -4.72
C LYS A 145 13.03 -25.48 -3.22
N CYS A 146 14.09 -25.63 -2.42
CA CYS A 146 13.99 -25.67 -0.96
C CYS A 146 13.76 -24.28 -0.36
N TYR A 147 14.43 -23.25 -0.88
CA TYR A 147 14.63 -22.00 -0.14
C TYR A 147 14.10 -20.73 -0.82
N ALA A 148 13.70 -20.77 -2.10
CA ALA A 148 13.07 -19.63 -2.78
C ALA A 148 11.59 -19.92 -3.12
N ASP A 149 10.72 -18.91 -2.95
CA ASP A 149 9.31 -18.98 -3.36
C ASP A 149 9.10 -18.62 -4.84
N MET A 150 9.98 -17.77 -5.38
CA MET A 150 9.83 -17.20 -6.72
C MET A 150 11.18 -17.00 -7.41
N ILE A 151 11.21 -17.20 -8.73
CA ILE A 151 12.28 -16.76 -9.61
C ILE A 151 11.85 -15.51 -10.36
N LEU A 152 12.68 -14.47 -10.32
CA LEU A 152 12.65 -13.32 -11.23
C LEU A 152 13.62 -13.59 -12.38
N SER A 153 13.09 -13.83 -13.58
CA SER A 153 13.92 -13.95 -14.78
C SER A 153 14.24 -12.57 -15.34
N LEU A 154 15.54 -12.25 -15.37
CA LEU A 154 16.10 -11.09 -16.06
C LEU A 154 16.55 -11.44 -17.49
N THR A 155 16.48 -12.72 -17.87
CA THR A 155 16.76 -13.21 -19.24
C THR A 155 15.49 -13.49 -20.03
N ASN A 156 15.58 -13.31 -21.34
CA ASN A 156 14.54 -13.72 -22.29
C ASN A 156 14.50 -15.24 -22.50
N ASP A 157 15.56 -15.97 -22.16
CA ASP A 157 15.66 -17.42 -22.33
C ASP A 157 15.08 -18.19 -21.12
N TRP A 158 13.97 -17.70 -20.58
CA TRP A 158 13.38 -18.28 -19.37
C TRP A 158 12.70 -19.63 -19.62
N GLN A 159 12.32 -19.90 -20.88
CA GLN A 159 11.75 -21.17 -21.30
C GLN A 159 12.73 -22.33 -21.08
N SER A 160 14.03 -22.08 -21.26
CA SER A 160 15.10 -23.09 -21.15
C SER A 160 15.31 -23.66 -19.75
N PHE A 161 14.71 -23.06 -18.71
CA PHE A 161 14.71 -23.62 -17.35
C PHE A 161 13.29 -23.80 -16.78
N ARG A 162 12.25 -23.50 -17.57
CA ARG A 162 10.87 -23.50 -17.05
C ARG A 162 10.40 -24.91 -16.68
N GLU A 163 10.85 -25.94 -17.40
CA GLU A 163 10.50 -27.33 -17.09
C GLU A 163 11.14 -27.79 -15.77
N ASP A 164 12.32 -27.25 -15.42
CA ASP A 164 13.02 -27.58 -14.17
C ASP A 164 12.36 -26.90 -12.96
N TRP A 165 11.90 -25.66 -13.15
CA TRP A 165 11.33 -24.81 -12.10
C TRP A 165 9.80 -24.85 -12.10
N GLU A 166 9.19 -25.54 -11.13
CA GLU A 166 7.73 -25.59 -11.00
C GLU A 166 7.14 -24.40 -10.22
N GLY A 167 7.96 -23.67 -9.48
CA GLY A 167 7.54 -22.56 -8.61
C GLY A 167 7.07 -21.31 -9.35
N ALA A 168 6.83 -20.24 -8.60
CA ALA A 168 6.40 -18.95 -9.16
C ALA A 168 7.50 -18.36 -10.04
N LEU A 169 7.13 -17.90 -11.23
CA LEU A 169 8.04 -17.31 -12.21
C LEU A 169 7.54 -15.92 -12.61
N LEU A 170 8.32 -14.90 -12.25
CA LEU A 170 8.18 -13.52 -12.68
C LEU A 170 9.13 -13.29 -13.86
N VAL A 171 8.58 -13.00 -15.05
CA VAL A 171 9.36 -12.79 -16.26
C VAL A 171 9.51 -11.30 -16.56
N THR A 172 10.74 -10.86 -16.84
CA THR A 172 10.99 -9.51 -17.35
C THR A 172 10.77 -9.48 -18.86
N VAL A 173 9.79 -8.71 -19.32
CA VAL A 173 9.48 -8.52 -20.74
C VAL A 173 10.22 -7.29 -21.26
N LEU A 174 11.19 -7.49 -22.15
CA LEU A 174 11.99 -6.39 -22.71
C LEU A 174 11.24 -5.56 -23.76
N PRO A 175 10.48 -6.15 -24.72
CA PRO A 175 9.74 -5.34 -25.68
C PRO A 175 8.72 -4.45 -24.96
N LYS A 176 8.69 -3.17 -25.33
CA LYS A 176 7.75 -2.19 -24.77
C LYS A 176 6.39 -2.26 -25.47
N GLU A 177 5.84 -3.46 -25.59
CA GLU A 177 4.64 -3.76 -26.37
C GLU A 177 3.66 -4.61 -25.56
N ARG A 178 2.37 -4.33 -25.71
CA ARG A 178 1.30 -5.05 -25.00
C ARG A 178 1.25 -6.52 -25.43
N GLU A 179 1.43 -6.76 -26.71
CA GLU A 179 1.33 -8.07 -27.35
C GLU A 179 2.39 -9.02 -26.80
N ALA A 180 3.63 -8.55 -26.61
CA ALA A 180 4.69 -9.31 -25.95
C ALA A 180 4.34 -9.68 -24.49
N VAL A 181 3.71 -8.77 -23.75
CA VAL A 181 3.24 -9.04 -22.39
C VAL A 181 2.17 -10.12 -22.38
N LEU A 182 1.21 -10.07 -23.32
CA LEU A 182 0.16 -11.08 -23.45
C LEU A 182 0.73 -12.45 -23.83
N GLU A 183 1.66 -12.51 -24.76
CA GLU A 183 2.32 -13.74 -25.20
C GLU A 183 2.98 -14.46 -24.02
N VAL A 184 3.78 -13.73 -23.22
CA VAL A 184 4.44 -14.28 -22.03
C VAL A 184 3.42 -14.72 -20.98
N LEU A 185 2.36 -13.92 -20.76
CA LEU A 185 1.28 -14.27 -19.84
C LEU A 185 0.43 -15.45 -20.32
N GLN A 186 0.40 -15.82 -21.59
CA GLN A 186 -0.29 -17.03 -22.06
C GLN A 186 0.48 -18.31 -21.72
N GLN A 187 1.79 -18.22 -21.52
CA GLN A 187 2.64 -19.39 -21.30
C GLN A 187 2.35 -20.08 -19.97
N THR A 188 2.28 -21.40 -19.99
CA THR A 188 2.06 -22.21 -18.78
C THR A 188 3.21 -22.03 -17.81
N GLY A 189 2.90 -21.87 -16.53
CA GLY A 189 3.90 -21.75 -15.47
C GLY A 189 4.49 -20.36 -15.24
N VAL A 190 4.30 -19.41 -16.16
CA VAL A 190 4.53 -17.99 -15.88
C VAL A 190 3.45 -17.49 -14.92
N THR A 191 3.85 -16.97 -13.76
CA THR A 191 2.91 -16.45 -12.74
C THR A 191 2.81 -14.94 -12.74
N ALA A 192 3.82 -14.24 -13.22
CA ALA A 192 3.85 -12.79 -13.22
C ALA A 192 4.74 -12.23 -14.34
N VAL A 193 4.51 -10.96 -14.69
CA VAL A 193 5.34 -10.22 -15.65
C VAL A 193 5.71 -8.85 -15.10
N THR A 194 6.94 -8.44 -15.40
CA THR A 194 7.45 -7.06 -15.24
C THR A 194 8.07 -6.61 -16.56
N GLY A 195 8.61 -5.39 -16.62
CA GLY A 195 9.30 -4.87 -17.80
C GLY A 195 8.76 -3.53 -18.27
N ALA A 196 9.33 -2.99 -19.36
CA ALA A 196 9.17 -1.58 -19.74
C ALA A 196 7.70 -1.17 -20.00
N TYR A 197 6.90 -2.04 -20.64
CA TYR A 197 5.48 -1.76 -20.89
C TYR A 197 4.67 -1.76 -19.57
N VAL A 198 4.91 -2.77 -18.73
CA VAL A 198 4.22 -2.94 -17.45
C VAL A 198 4.66 -1.88 -16.45
N SER A 199 5.85 -1.29 -16.59
CA SER A 199 6.40 -0.23 -15.73
C SER A 199 6.19 1.19 -16.29
N ASP A 200 5.53 1.37 -17.43
CA ASP A 200 5.27 2.73 -17.93
C ASP A 200 4.18 3.41 -17.06
N PRO A 201 4.41 4.63 -16.53
CA PRO A 201 3.39 5.38 -15.79
C PRO A 201 2.10 5.68 -16.58
N LYS A 202 2.18 5.65 -17.92
CA LYS A 202 1.04 5.87 -18.81
C LYS A 202 0.23 4.59 -19.06
N THR A 203 0.76 3.41 -18.70
CA THR A 203 0.06 2.14 -18.88
C THR A 203 -1.05 2.00 -17.86
N ASP A 204 -2.29 2.00 -18.33
CA ASP A 204 -3.45 1.61 -17.53
C ASP A 204 -3.49 0.07 -17.39
N ARG A 205 -3.01 -0.44 -16.25
CA ARG A 205 -2.86 -1.89 -16.03
C ARG A 205 -4.21 -2.57 -15.79
N MET A 206 -5.25 -1.83 -15.40
CA MET A 206 -6.63 -2.32 -15.37
C MET A 206 -7.15 -2.60 -16.79
N LYS A 207 -6.88 -1.71 -17.75
CA LYS A 207 -7.17 -1.99 -19.17
C LYS A 207 -6.36 -3.17 -19.69
N LEU A 208 -5.08 -3.29 -19.32
CA LEU A 208 -4.28 -4.47 -19.68
C LEU A 208 -4.90 -5.76 -19.14
N LYS A 209 -5.30 -5.79 -17.87
CA LYS A 209 -6.00 -6.93 -17.25
C LYS A 209 -7.29 -7.29 -18.00
N LYS A 210 -8.05 -6.29 -18.49
CA LYS A 210 -9.22 -6.53 -19.35
C LYS A 210 -8.84 -7.25 -20.65
N PHE A 211 -7.76 -6.83 -21.32
CA PHE A 211 -7.25 -7.54 -22.51
C PHE A 211 -6.82 -8.97 -22.16
N CYS A 212 -6.14 -9.17 -21.03
CA CYS A 212 -5.78 -10.50 -20.53
C CYS A 212 -7.01 -11.39 -20.33
N ARG A 213 -8.07 -10.90 -19.65
CA ARG A 213 -9.32 -11.66 -19.45
C ARG A 213 -9.97 -12.04 -20.77
N LYS A 214 -10.06 -11.11 -21.74
CA LYS A 214 -10.59 -11.38 -23.08
C LYS A 214 -9.79 -12.44 -23.84
N ALA A 215 -8.49 -12.52 -23.58
CA ALA A 215 -7.59 -13.53 -24.15
C ALA A 215 -7.57 -14.85 -23.35
N GLY A 216 -8.45 -15.03 -22.35
CA GLY A 216 -8.52 -16.24 -21.53
C GLY A 216 -7.43 -16.34 -20.44
N ILE A 217 -6.64 -15.28 -20.23
CA ILE A 217 -5.58 -15.24 -19.23
C ILE A 217 -6.20 -14.90 -17.86
N PRO A 218 -6.02 -15.74 -16.82
CA PRO A 218 -6.54 -15.44 -15.49
C PRO A 218 -5.72 -14.29 -14.89
N VAL A 219 -6.38 -13.18 -14.54
CA VAL A 219 -5.78 -12.02 -13.89
C VAL A 219 -6.76 -11.47 -12.86
N ASN A 220 -6.27 -10.72 -11.89
CA ASN A 220 -7.12 -10.11 -10.87
C ASN A 220 -7.86 -8.89 -11.44
N THR A 221 -9.19 -8.97 -11.50
CA THR A 221 -10.09 -7.88 -11.92
C THR A 221 -11.21 -7.70 -10.89
N TRP A 222 -11.86 -6.53 -10.89
CA TRP A 222 -13.06 -6.34 -10.07
C TRP A 222 -14.22 -7.07 -10.71
N GLU A 223 -14.76 -8.07 -10.00
CA GLU A 223 -15.93 -8.83 -10.45
C GLU A 223 -16.99 -8.81 -9.36
N SER A 224 -18.22 -8.49 -9.74
CA SER A 224 -19.34 -8.54 -8.81
C SER A 224 -19.77 -9.99 -8.60
N ARG A 225 -19.97 -10.37 -7.33
CA ARG A 225 -20.58 -11.66 -6.97
C ARG A 225 -22.09 -11.67 -7.17
N ILE A 226 -22.72 -10.51 -7.32
CA ILE A 226 -24.16 -10.32 -7.51
C ILE A 226 -24.37 -9.65 -8.86
N ALA A 227 -25.24 -10.19 -9.70
CA ALA A 227 -25.51 -9.59 -11.00
C ALA A 227 -26.28 -8.27 -10.82
N TRP A 228 -26.00 -7.26 -11.66
CA TRP A 228 -26.67 -5.95 -11.58
C TRP A 228 -28.20 -6.06 -11.60
N LYS A 229 -28.76 -7.03 -12.33
CA LYS A 229 -30.20 -7.30 -12.37
C LYS A 229 -30.82 -7.55 -10.99
N ASP A 230 -30.06 -8.10 -10.05
CA ASP A 230 -30.52 -8.47 -8.69
C ASP A 230 -30.41 -7.33 -7.67
N PHE A 231 -29.93 -6.16 -8.10
CA PHE A 231 -29.95 -4.92 -7.31
C PHE A 231 -31.35 -4.32 -7.38
N LYS A 232 -31.82 -3.74 -6.28
CA LYS A 232 -33.09 -3.02 -6.21
C LYS A 232 -32.80 -1.53 -6.52
N LYS A 233 -33.34 -1.04 -7.63
CA LYS A 233 -33.09 0.33 -8.10
C LYS A 233 -34.24 1.24 -7.69
N ASN A 234 -33.97 2.54 -7.59
CA ASN A 234 -34.99 3.56 -7.48
C ASN A 234 -35.80 3.70 -8.78
N SER A 235 -36.80 4.59 -8.80
CA SER A 235 -37.65 4.86 -9.97
C SER A 235 -36.89 5.29 -11.22
N ASP A 236 -35.67 5.82 -11.06
CA ASP A 236 -34.84 6.32 -12.14
C ASP A 236 -33.84 5.24 -12.63
N GLY A 237 -33.93 4.00 -12.13
CA GLY A 237 -33.05 2.90 -12.50
C GLY A 237 -31.64 2.97 -11.90
N MET A 238 -31.48 3.72 -10.79
CA MET A 238 -30.19 3.94 -10.13
C MET A 238 -30.16 3.37 -8.72
N VAL A 239 -28.96 3.15 -8.19
CA VAL A 239 -28.72 2.85 -6.78
C VAL A 239 -27.89 3.96 -6.13
N PRO A 240 -28.23 4.41 -4.91
CA PRO A 240 -27.34 5.25 -4.11
C PRO A 240 -26.02 4.53 -3.80
N VAL A 241 -24.95 5.32 -3.74
CA VAL A 241 -23.61 4.88 -3.39
C VAL A 241 -23.06 5.79 -2.30
N ILE A 242 -22.87 5.23 -1.11
CA ILE A 242 -22.17 5.88 -0.01
C ILE A 242 -20.68 5.64 -0.22
N VAL A 243 -19.91 6.72 -0.26
CA VAL A 243 -18.47 6.67 -0.51
C VAL A 243 -17.75 6.97 0.79
N GLN A 244 -16.85 6.07 1.19
CA GLN A 244 -16.13 6.14 2.46
C GLN A 244 -14.63 6.03 2.23
N ASP A 245 -13.83 6.81 2.95
CA ASP A 245 -12.38 6.63 2.96
C ASP A 245 -12.04 5.28 3.59
N TYR A 246 -11.25 4.48 2.88
CA TYR A 246 -10.98 3.11 3.30
C TYR A 246 -10.09 3.01 4.55
N LYS A 247 -9.30 4.04 4.87
CA LYS A 247 -8.42 4.08 6.06
C LYS A 247 -9.15 4.69 7.25
N THR A 248 -9.73 5.88 7.07
CA THR A 248 -10.30 6.64 8.18
C THR A 248 -11.74 6.28 8.48
N SER A 249 -12.40 5.53 7.59
CA SER A 249 -13.85 5.25 7.65
C SER A 249 -14.71 6.53 7.61
N GLU A 250 -14.15 7.68 7.24
CA GLU A 250 -14.90 8.91 7.05
C GLU A 250 -15.81 8.80 5.82
N VAL A 251 -17.09 9.16 5.97
CA VAL A 251 -18.00 9.24 4.81
C VAL A 251 -17.63 10.49 4.01
N LEU A 252 -17.28 10.29 2.75
CA LEU A 252 -16.79 11.33 1.84
C LEU A 252 -17.92 11.98 1.05
N MET A 253 -18.82 11.18 0.47
CA MET A 253 -19.94 11.69 -0.33
C MET A 253 -21.01 10.62 -0.56
N LEU A 254 -22.18 11.06 -1.04
CA LEU A 254 -23.19 10.20 -1.64
C LEU A 254 -23.32 10.52 -3.12
N ALA A 255 -23.40 9.48 -3.95
CA ALA A 255 -23.64 9.59 -5.38
C ALA A 255 -24.63 8.51 -5.84
N TYR A 256 -24.89 8.44 -7.15
CA TYR A 256 -25.76 7.44 -7.75
C TYR A 256 -25.02 6.69 -8.85
N MET A 257 -25.31 5.41 -9.00
CA MET A 257 -24.85 4.59 -10.12
C MET A 257 -26.04 4.00 -10.89
N ASN A 258 -25.98 4.07 -12.21
CA ASN A 258 -26.71 3.18 -13.12
C ASN A 258 -25.81 1.97 -13.51
N GLN A 259 -26.34 1.07 -14.36
CA GLN A 259 -25.60 -0.12 -14.79
C GLN A 259 -24.24 0.21 -15.42
N GLU A 260 -24.24 1.16 -16.36
CA GLU A 260 -23.05 1.56 -17.10
C GLU A 260 -21.95 2.11 -16.17
N SER A 261 -22.34 2.94 -15.19
CA SER A 261 -21.40 3.50 -14.21
C SER A 261 -20.85 2.46 -13.23
N PHE A 262 -21.65 1.47 -12.85
CA PHE A 262 -21.21 0.34 -12.04
C PHE A 262 -20.20 -0.53 -12.81
N GLU A 263 -20.54 -0.92 -14.05
CA GLU A 263 -19.66 -1.71 -14.92
C GLU A 263 -18.35 -0.96 -15.21
N THR A 264 -18.41 0.33 -15.54
CA THR A 264 -17.22 1.16 -15.76
C THR A 264 -16.34 1.24 -14.50
N THR A 265 -16.94 1.30 -13.31
CA THR A 265 -16.21 1.29 -12.05
C THR A 265 -15.46 -0.03 -11.84
N LEU A 266 -16.10 -1.17 -12.12
CA LEU A 266 -15.44 -2.48 -12.06
C LEU A 266 -14.32 -2.60 -13.11
N GLU A 267 -14.56 -2.11 -14.32
CA GLU A 267 -13.59 -2.20 -15.41
C GLU A 267 -12.32 -1.37 -15.16
N THR A 268 -12.48 -0.17 -14.60
CA THR A 268 -11.39 0.80 -14.47
C THR A 268 -10.77 0.83 -13.08
N GLY A 269 -11.46 0.29 -12.07
CA GLY A 269 -11.08 0.45 -10.66
C GLY A 269 -11.19 1.89 -10.16
N ARG A 270 -11.83 2.79 -10.93
CA ARG A 270 -12.06 4.20 -10.58
C ARG A 270 -13.53 4.45 -10.40
N MET A 271 -13.90 5.16 -9.34
CA MET A 271 -15.29 5.48 -9.08
C MET A 271 -15.89 6.29 -10.23
N THR A 272 -16.91 5.71 -10.84
CA THR A 272 -17.67 6.31 -11.92
C THR A 272 -19.14 6.34 -11.51
N TYR A 273 -19.75 7.51 -11.61
CA TYR A 273 -21.12 7.77 -11.16
C TYR A 273 -22.00 8.15 -12.35
N TRP A 274 -23.31 8.13 -12.14
CA TRP A 274 -24.26 8.76 -13.04
C TRP A 274 -24.62 10.15 -12.51
N SER A 275 -24.30 11.19 -13.29
CA SER A 275 -24.66 12.57 -12.93
C SER A 275 -26.12 12.82 -13.27
N ARG A 276 -27.00 12.84 -12.26
CA ARG A 276 -28.44 13.07 -12.46
C ARG A 276 -28.77 14.43 -13.09
N SER A 277 -27.98 15.46 -12.81
CA SER A 277 -28.20 16.81 -13.36
C SER A 277 -27.71 16.96 -14.80
N ARG A 278 -26.67 16.21 -15.18
CA ARG A 278 -26.08 16.26 -16.54
C ARG A 278 -26.56 15.13 -17.44
N ASN A 279 -27.22 14.13 -16.86
CA ASN A 279 -27.66 12.90 -17.53
C ASN A 279 -26.53 12.21 -18.31
N GLU A 280 -25.35 12.12 -17.68
CA GLU A 280 -24.14 11.56 -18.30
C GLU A 280 -23.32 10.75 -17.28
N LEU A 281 -22.44 9.91 -17.82
CA LEU A 281 -21.43 9.17 -17.08
C LEU A 281 -20.35 10.13 -16.55
N TRP A 282 -20.05 10.06 -15.25
CA TRP A 282 -19.08 10.94 -14.59
C TRP A 282 -18.05 10.15 -13.79
N MET A 283 -16.83 10.03 -14.33
CA MET A 283 -15.69 9.49 -13.59
C MET A 283 -15.09 10.57 -12.69
N LYS A 284 -15.08 10.30 -11.37
CA LYS A 284 -14.61 11.26 -10.37
C LYS A 284 -13.11 11.55 -10.56
N GLY A 285 -12.78 12.83 -10.65
CA GLY A 285 -11.41 13.32 -10.78
C GLY A 285 -10.98 13.65 -12.21
N LEU A 286 -11.74 13.31 -13.26
CA LEU A 286 -11.35 13.64 -14.64
C LEU A 286 -11.13 15.14 -14.88
N THR A 287 -11.91 16.00 -14.22
CA THR A 287 -11.79 17.46 -14.35
C THR A 287 -10.86 18.06 -13.30
N SER A 288 -10.91 17.57 -12.06
CA SER A 288 -10.22 18.20 -10.91
C SER A 288 -8.89 17.54 -10.52
N GLY A 289 -8.56 16.37 -11.07
CA GLY A 289 -7.46 15.52 -10.62
C GLY A 289 -7.73 14.76 -9.31
N HIS A 290 -8.87 15.00 -8.65
CA HIS A 290 -9.19 14.40 -7.35
C HIS A 290 -9.89 13.05 -7.52
N PHE A 291 -9.13 12.02 -7.88
CA PHE A 291 -9.61 10.68 -8.18
C PHE A 291 -10.07 9.90 -6.94
N GLN A 292 -10.91 8.90 -7.16
CA GLN A 292 -11.32 7.91 -6.16
C GLN A 292 -11.05 6.51 -6.73
N TYR A 293 -10.16 5.77 -6.08
CA TYR A 293 -9.80 4.41 -6.49
C TYR A 293 -10.52 3.38 -5.61
N VAL A 294 -11.18 2.42 -6.24
CA VAL A 294 -11.98 1.40 -5.56
C VAL A 294 -11.08 0.52 -4.69
N LYS A 295 -11.48 0.31 -3.43
CA LYS A 295 -10.89 -0.71 -2.53
C LYS A 295 -11.86 -1.83 -2.21
N SER A 296 -13.14 -1.50 -2.04
CA SER A 296 -14.20 -2.51 -1.98
C SER A 296 -15.56 -1.89 -2.31
N LEU A 297 -16.45 -2.72 -2.84
CA LEU A 297 -17.87 -2.39 -3.03
C LEU A 297 -18.68 -3.43 -2.26
N THR A 298 -19.57 -2.97 -1.39
CA THR A 298 -20.46 -3.82 -0.60
C THR A 298 -21.89 -3.40 -0.85
N LEU A 299 -22.77 -4.36 -1.09
CA LEU A 299 -24.21 -4.14 -1.22
C LEU A 299 -24.88 -4.38 0.13
N ASP A 300 -25.85 -3.55 0.50
CA ASP A 300 -26.60 -3.69 1.75
C ASP A 300 -27.57 -4.88 1.75
N CYS A 301 -28.31 -5.06 2.85
CA CYS A 301 -29.08 -6.27 3.11
C CYS A 301 -30.32 -6.41 2.21
N ASP A 302 -30.95 -5.31 1.81
CA ASP A 302 -32.09 -5.27 0.89
C ASP A 302 -31.71 -4.87 -0.54
N ARG A 303 -30.41 -4.72 -0.79
CA ARG A 303 -29.78 -4.62 -2.11
C ARG A 303 -30.11 -3.36 -2.88
N ASP A 304 -30.40 -2.26 -2.20
CA ASP A 304 -30.64 -0.98 -2.85
C ASP A 304 -29.55 0.07 -2.63
N THR A 305 -28.57 -0.17 -1.76
CA THR A 305 -27.45 0.78 -1.54
C THR A 305 -26.08 0.13 -1.61
N ILE A 306 -25.14 0.79 -2.29
CA ILE A 306 -23.74 0.39 -2.33
C ILE A 306 -22.94 1.20 -1.30
N LEU A 307 -22.16 0.54 -0.45
CA LEU A 307 -21.04 1.14 0.28
C LEU A 307 -19.74 0.92 -0.51
N ALA A 308 -19.15 2.01 -0.97
CA ALA A 308 -17.86 2.03 -1.66
C ALA A 308 -16.76 2.52 -0.73
N LYS A 309 -15.81 1.65 -0.37
CA LYS A 309 -14.56 2.09 0.27
C LYS A 309 -13.54 2.46 -0.81
N VAL A 310 -12.97 3.66 -0.71
CA VAL A 310 -12.10 4.22 -1.75
C VAL A 310 -10.83 4.82 -1.17
N SER A 311 -9.75 4.76 -1.94
CA SER A 311 -8.57 5.62 -1.74
C SER A 311 -8.81 6.95 -2.46
N GLN A 312 -8.95 8.02 -1.67
CA GLN A 312 -9.26 9.37 -2.16
C GLN A 312 -7.97 10.14 -2.43
N VAL A 313 -7.81 10.65 -3.66
CA VAL A 313 -6.77 11.61 -4.02
C VAL A 313 -7.35 13.02 -3.95
N GLY A 314 -6.69 13.93 -3.24
CA GLY A 314 -7.18 15.30 -3.03
C GLY A 314 -8.53 15.35 -2.30
N ALA A 315 -9.27 16.43 -2.49
CA ALA A 315 -10.60 16.63 -1.88
C ALA A 315 -11.70 15.82 -2.58
N ALA A 316 -12.61 15.19 -1.81
CA ALA A 316 -13.79 14.56 -2.40
C ALA A 316 -14.79 15.63 -2.89
N CYS A 317 -14.93 16.74 -2.16
CA CYS A 317 -15.87 17.80 -2.49
C CYS A 317 -15.29 18.80 -3.50
N HIS A 318 -16.18 19.41 -4.30
CA HIS A 318 -15.83 20.45 -5.26
C HIS A 318 -15.48 21.79 -4.59
N THR A 319 -15.83 21.97 -3.31
CA THR A 319 -15.47 23.14 -2.50
C THR A 319 -14.01 23.12 -2.03
N GLY A 320 -13.30 22.00 -2.23
CA GLY A 320 -11.99 21.75 -1.63
C GLY A 320 -12.06 21.04 -0.26
N SER A 321 -13.25 20.88 0.32
CA SER A 321 -13.43 20.12 1.57
C SER A 321 -13.18 18.64 1.37
N ARG A 322 -12.59 17.98 2.38
CA ARG A 322 -12.28 16.54 2.35
C ARG A 322 -13.54 15.69 2.15
N THR A 323 -14.60 15.97 2.90
CA THR A 323 -15.93 15.37 2.78
C THR A 323 -16.94 16.39 2.25
N CYS A 324 -18.06 15.92 1.67
CA CYS A 324 -19.24 16.73 1.39
C CYS A 324 -20.08 17.02 2.64
N PHE A 325 -19.88 16.28 3.74
CA PHE A 325 -20.65 16.39 4.98
C PHE A 325 -19.98 17.29 6.02
N PHE A 326 -19.58 18.49 5.63
CA PHE A 326 -18.81 19.42 6.48
C PHE A 326 -19.68 20.46 7.21
N GLN A 327 -20.98 20.54 6.92
CA GLN A 327 -21.89 21.49 7.55
C GLN A 327 -22.70 20.80 8.65
N GLU A 328 -22.47 21.17 9.90
CA GLU A 328 -23.25 20.68 11.04
C GLU A 328 -24.66 21.28 11.03
N LEU A 329 -25.69 20.42 11.17
CA LEU A 329 -27.09 20.84 11.23
C LEU A 329 -27.60 20.94 12.66
N VAL A 330 -27.34 19.90 13.47
CA VAL A 330 -27.75 19.80 14.87
C VAL A 330 -26.74 18.89 15.57
N LYS A 331 -26.28 19.29 16.76
CA LYS A 331 -25.48 18.45 17.64
C LYS A 331 -26.11 18.44 19.03
N LYS A 332 -26.50 17.25 19.51
CA LYS A 332 -26.77 17.06 20.94
C LYS A 332 -25.43 16.92 21.62
N GLU A 333 -25.25 17.56 22.77
CA GLU A 333 -24.07 17.27 23.61
C GLU A 333 -24.13 15.80 24.04
N TYR A 334 -23.15 15.03 23.60
CA TYR A 334 -22.88 13.67 24.08
C TYR A 334 -21.37 13.50 24.17
N GLU A 335 -20.93 12.69 25.12
CA GLU A 335 -19.55 12.24 25.20
C GLU A 335 -19.37 11.14 24.17
N ASP A 336 -18.54 11.39 23.15
CA ASP A 336 -18.16 10.35 22.21
C ASP A 336 -17.30 9.33 22.95
N THR A 337 -17.76 8.08 23.00
CA THR A 337 -17.07 6.98 23.69
C THR A 337 -16.41 6.03 22.71
N ASN A 338 -16.41 6.35 21.40
CA ASN A 338 -15.68 5.56 20.41
C ASN A 338 -14.18 5.66 20.71
N PRO A 339 -13.51 4.56 21.11
CA PRO A 339 -12.12 4.63 21.56
C PRO A 339 -11.18 5.23 20.52
N LEU A 340 -11.40 4.92 19.24
CA LEU A 340 -10.57 5.43 18.14
C LEU A 340 -10.70 6.94 17.99
N LYS A 341 -11.88 7.48 18.24
CA LYS A 341 -12.12 8.92 18.14
C LYS A 341 -11.70 9.66 19.39
N VAL A 342 -11.88 9.06 20.58
CA VAL A 342 -11.40 9.65 21.85
C VAL A 342 -9.88 9.86 21.81
N PHE A 343 -9.10 8.89 21.32
CA PHE A 343 -7.65 9.06 21.21
C PHE A 343 -7.25 10.18 20.26
N GLN A 344 -7.92 10.28 19.10
CA GLN A 344 -7.66 11.35 18.15
C GLN A 344 -8.09 12.71 18.70
N ASP A 345 -9.28 12.83 19.28
CA ASP A 345 -9.81 14.08 19.82
C ASP A 345 -8.92 14.61 20.97
N VAL A 346 -8.46 13.73 21.87
CA VAL A 346 -7.52 14.12 22.94
C VAL A 346 -6.18 14.57 22.36
N TYR A 347 -5.66 13.86 21.34
CA TYR A 347 -4.41 14.23 20.68
C TYR A 347 -4.52 15.58 19.95
N ASP A 348 -5.63 15.82 19.25
CA ASP A 348 -5.90 17.10 18.56
C ASP A 348 -5.98 18.26 19.56
N VAL A 349 -6.58 18.05 20.74
CA VAL A 349 -6.58 19.04 21.82
C VAL A 349 -5.16 19.31 22.35
N ILE A 350 -4.30 18.30 22.43
CA ILE A 350 -2.89 18.47 22.83
C ILE A 350 -2.13 19.28 21.77
N LEU A 351 -2.32 18.97 20.49
CA LEU A 351 -1.72 19.70 19.37
C LEU A 351 -2.20 21.16 19.33
N ASP A 352 -3.50 21.38 19.49
CA ASP A 352 -4.08 22.73 19.56
C ASP A 352 -3.44 23.52 20.71
N ARG A 353 -3.30 22.94 21.90
CA ARG A 353 -2.64 23.61 23.04
C ARG A 353 -1.18 23.92 22.80
N LYS A 354 -0.47 23.16 21.96
CA LYS A 354 0.93 23.45 21.57
C LYS A 354 1.01 24.68 20.67
N VAL A 355 0.05 24.87 19.77
CA VAL A 355 0.00 25.98 18.80
C VAL A 355 -0.70 27.22 19.35
N HIS A 356 -1.74 27.01 20.15
CA HIS A 356 -2.58 28.02 20.80
C HIS A 356 -2.56 27.81 22.33
N PRO A 357 -1.50 28.29 23.02
CA PRO A 357 -1.35 28.09 24.45
C PRO A 357 -2.53 28.65 25.25
N LYS A 358 -3.00 27.87 26.23
CA LYS A 358 -4.05 28.28 27.16
C LYS A 358 -3.46 28.40 28.57
N GLU A 359 -3.52 29.60 29.13
CA GLU A 359 -3.04 29.86 30.49
C GLU A 359 -3.70 28.92 31.51
N GLY A 360 -2.90 28.36 32.41
CA GLY A 360 -3.35 27.41 33.43
C GLY A 360 -3.60 25.96 32.95
N SER A 361 -3.38 25.68 31.65
CA SER A 361 -3.49 24.31 31.11
C SER A 361 -2.34 23.41 31.58
N TYR A 362 -2.67 22.22 32.08
CA TYR A 362 -1.67 21.21 32.44
C TYR A 362 -0.80 20.80 31.24
N THR A 363 -1.37 20.72 30.04
CA THR A 363 -0.62 20.41 28.81
C THR A 363 0.44 21.48 28.52
N ASN A 364 0.09 22.76 28.69
CA ASN A 364 1.05 23.85 28.47
C ASN A 364 2.16 23.83 29.52
N TYR A 365 1.84 23.54 30.79
CA TYR A 365 2.86 23.33 31.82
C TYR A 365 3.88 22.23 31.45
N LEU A 366 3.42 21.12 30.86
CA LEU A 366 4.32 20.06 30.41
C LEU A 366 5.25 20.54 29.29
N PHE A 367 4.71 21.23 28.28
CA PHE A 367 5.51 21.80 27.19
C PHE A 367 6.49 22.87 27.68
N ASP A 368 6.07 23.77 28.56
CA ASP A 368 6.90 24.84 29.13
C ASP A 368 8.10 24.30 29.93
N LYS A 369 7.94 23.14 30.57
CA LYS A 369 9.01 22.45 31.31
C LYS A 369 9.89 21.57 30.42
N GLY A 370 9.49 21.35 29.17
CA GLY A 370 10.25 20.64 28.16
C GLY A 370 10.32 19.12 28.34
N ILE A 371 11.11 18.51 27.45
CA ILE A 371 11.18 17.05 27.26
C ILE A 371 11.45 16.27 28.54
N ASP A 372 12.32 16.74 29.43
CA ASP A 372 12.66 16.02 30.66
C ASP A 372 11.46 15.85 31.59
N LYS A 373 10.59 16.86 31.67
CA LYS A 373 9.37 16.78 32.48
C LYS A 373 8.35 15.83 31.87
N ILE A 374 8.21 15.85 30.55
CA ILE A 374 7.33 14.93 29.81
C ILE A 374 7.79 13.48 30.02
N LEU A 375 9.09 13.20 29.82
CA LEU A 375 9.67 11.88 30.01
C LEU A 375 9.56 11.38 31.45
N LYS A 376 9.76 12.29 32.43
CA LYS A 376 9.56 11.97 33.84
C LYS A 376 8.13 11.47 34.10
N LYS A 377 7.11 12.18 33.59
CA LYS A 377 5.71 11.74 33.73
C LYS A 377 5.48 10.41 33.04
N VAL A 378 5.93 10.22 31.79
CA VAL A 378 5.79 8.93 31.08
C VAL A 378 6.37 7.76 31.90
N GLY A 379 7.54 7.95 32.52
CA GLY A 379 8.18 6.94 33.36
C GLY A 379 7.46 6.68 34.69
N GLU A 380 6.94 7.73 35.34
CA GLU A 380 6.11 7.62 36.55
C GLU A 380 4.86 6.78 36.28
N GLU A 381 4.05 7.18 35.30
CA GLU A 381 2.79 6.50 34.97
C GLU A 381 3.02 5.03 34.54
N CYS A 382 4.11 4.77 33.81
CA CYS A 382 4.49 3.40 33.42
C CYS A 382 4.78 2.52 34.66
N THR A 383 5.45 3.08 35.66
CA THR A 383 5.74 2.38 36.93
C THR A 383 4.46 2.19 37.74
N GLU A 384 3.57 3.19 37.74
CA GLU A 384 2.28 3.14 38.42
C GLU A 384 1.36 2.07 37.81
N ILE A 385 1.34 1.89 36.48
CA ILE A 385 0.66 0.76 35.83
C ILE A 385 1.17 -0.59 36.38
N VAL A 386 2.49 -0.75 36.50
CA VAL A 386 3.08 -2.01 37.00
C VAL A 386 2.66 -2.29 38.45
N ILE A 387 2.57 -1.23 39.27
CA ILE A 387 2.13 -1.33 40.66
C ILE A 387 0.62 -1.65 40.70
N ALA A 388 -0.20 -0.88 40.01
CA ALA A 388 -1.65 -1.03 39.94
C ALA A 388 -2.07 -2.40 39.40
N ALA A 389 -1.31 -2.96 38.44
CA ALA A 389 -1.57 -4.31 37.90
C ALA A 389 -1.42 -5.43 38.94
N LYS A 390 -0.75 -5.18 40.07
CA LYS A 390 -0.64 -6.13 41.19
C LYS A 390 -1.76 -5.95 42.23
N ASN A 391 -2.48 -4.83 42.18
CA ASN A 391 -3.54 -4.52 43.12
C ASN A 391 -4.88 -5.16 42.68
N PRO A 392 -5.79 -5.45 43.62
CA PRO A 392 -7.06 -6.09 43.31
C PRO A 392 -8.10 -5.15 42.66
N ASP A 393 -7.89 -3.83 42.74
CA ASP A 393 -8.81 -2.83 42.20
C ASP A 393 -8.54 -2.56 40.72
N LYS A 394 -9.54 -2.81 39.88
CA LYS A 394 -9.47 -2.58 38.43
C LYS A 394 -9.61 -1.11 38.06
N GLU A 395 -10.10 -0.27 38.97
CA GLU A 395 -10.23 1.16 38.72
C GLU A 395 -8.86 1.83 38.71
N GLU A 396 -7.97 1.46 39.63
CA GLU A 396 -6.61 1.99 39.72
C GLU A 396 -5.85 1.79 38.40
N ILE A 397 -5.78 0.55 37.89
CA ILE A 397 -5.10 0.26 36.62
C ILE A 397 -5.71 1.01 35.43
N LYS A 398 -7.02 1.27 35.45
CA LYS A 398 -7.69 2.04 34.39
C LYS A 398 -7.24 3.50 34.39
N TYR A 399 -7.09 4.12 35.57
CA TYR A 399 -6.61 5.49 35.71
C TYR A 399 -5.14 5.59 35.29
N GLU A 400 -4.27 4.70 35.77
CA GLU A 400 -2.85 4.72 35.42
C GLU A 400 -2.60 4.50 33.92
N ILE A 401 -3.36 3.60 33.29
CA ILE A 401 -3.30 3.42 31.83
C ILE A 401 -3.76 4.70 31.10
N SER A 402 -4.80 5.37 31.60
CA SER A 402 -5.31 6.60 30.98
C SER A 402 -4.29 7.73 31.07
N ASP A 403 -3.66 7.92 32.23
CA ASP A 403 -2.64 8.95 32.43
C ASP A 403 -1.36 8.64 31.65
N PHE A 404 -0.93 7.38 31.61
CA PHE A 404 0.18 6.97 30.76
C PHE A 404 -0.09 7.30 29.28
N LEU A 405 -1.26 6.93 28.76
CA LEU A 405 -1.63 7.20 27.37
C LEU A 405 -1.68 8.71 27.08
N TYR A 406 -2.21 9.51 28.01
CA TYR A 406 -2.20 10.96 27.88
C TYR A 406 -0.78 11.53 27.80
N HIS A 407 0.12 11.14 28.70
CA HIS A 407 1.50 11.64 28.71
C HIS A 407 2.32 11.12 27.50
N VAL A 408 2.03 9.92 27.02
CA VAL A 408 2.59 9.41 25.74
C VAL A 408 2.09 10.24 24.57
N MET A 409 0.82 10.65 24.53
CA MET A 409 0.30 11.56 23.49
C MET A 409 0.97 12.95 23.55
N VAL A 410 1.28 13.47 24.74
CA VAL A 410 2.08 14.71 24.87
C VAL A 410 3.50 14.52 24.32
N LEU A 411 4.13 13.36 24.61
CA LEU A 411 5.44 13.02 24.05
C LEU A 411 5.39 12.86 22.52
N MET A 412 4.34 12.24 22.00
CA MET A 412 4.08 12.12 20.56
C MET A 412 4.00 13.51 19.91
N ALA A 413 3.22 14.42 20.48
CA ALA A 413 3.12 15.80 19.99
C ALA A 413 4.46 16.55 20.08
N GLU A 414 5.28 16.31 21.11
CA GLU A 414 6.62 16.90 21.25
C GLU A 414 7.62 16.36 20.20
N LYS A 415 7.39 15.14 19.68
CA LYS A 415 8.24 14.48 18.69
C LYS A 415 7.65 14.45 17.28
N ASP A 416 6.54 15.15 17.07
CA ASP A 416 5.82 15.21 15.79
C ASP A 416 5.44 13.81 15.25
N VAL A 417 5.02 12.91 16.15
CA VAL A 417 4.60 11.53 15.82
C VAL A 417 3.08 11.40 15.93
N THR A 418 2.43 10.76 14.96
CA THR A 418 0.96 10.63 14.90
C THR A 418 0.44 9.24 15.31
N TRP A 419 -0.85 9.15 15.69
CA TRP A 419 -1.51 7.86 15.93
C TRP A 419 -1.52 6.97 14.69
N GLU A 420 -1.62 7.56 13.49
CA GLU A 420 -1.54 6.85 12.21
C GLU A 420 -0.18 6.18 11.99
N GLU A 421 0.91 6.78 12.45
CA GLU A 421 2.25 6.19 12.38
C GLU A 421 2.41 5.06 13.40
N ILE A 422 1.97 5.26 14.64
CA ILE A 422 2.05 4.25 15.71
C ILE A 422 1.23 3.01 15.36
N THR A 423 -0.02 3.19 14.95
CA THR A 423 -0.91 2.07 14.59
C THR A 423 -0.43 1.32 13.35
N ARG A 424 0.16 2.03 12.38
CA ARG A 424 0.80 1.42 11.21
C ARG A 424 2.00 0.56 11.58
N GLU A 425 2.85 1.04 12.49
CA GLU A 425 3.99 0.28 13.01
C GLU A 425 3.52 -0.97 13.76
N LEU A 426 2.49 -0.87 14.60
CA LEU A 426 1.93 -2.03 15.31
C LEU A 426 1.34 -3.08 14.36
N ALA A 427 0.67 -2.65 13.28
CA ALA A 427 0.09 -3.57 12.29
C ALA A 427 1.13 -4.35 11.47
N ARG A 428 2.40 -3.95 11.49
CA ARG A 428 3.51 -4.62 10.77
C ARG A 428 4.22 -5.69 11.59
N ARG A 429 4.09 -5.64 12.92
CA ARG A 429 4.70 -6.60 13.84
C ARG A 429 3.90 -7.88 13.85
#